data_AF-A0A0D8Y5A0-F1
#
_entry.id   AF-A0A0D8Y5A0-F1
#
_cell.length_a   1.000
_cell.length_b   1.000
_cell.length_c   1.000
_cell.angle_alpha   90.00
_cell.angle_beta   90.00
_cell.angle_gamma   90.00
#
_symmetry.space_group_name_H-M   'P 1'
#
loop_
_entity.id
_entity.type
_entity.pdbx_description
1 polymer ?
#
loop_
_entity_poly.entity_id
_entity_poly.type
_entity_poly.pdbx_seq_one_letter_code
_entity_poly.pdbx_strand_id
1 'polypeptide(L)'
;MRKEEQGTTDHVLRTASSIFSILSLSSTSTSTASELLAKTKLFIQIIESSPCSPHLPKHDVNIVKLQMDDLQRESIKSGKPLAITNHFVIVLRKMIEQTLQIFCKIISRYLTECSNKDRLVVIAVEHLIHLVLFGDELCLEAIQCGGLNSILKLVRQTSTPSETCRLLLRAIAVLCGVSIGCLTLLAVSFHVTNPLELIDTCNTGETLLLVSAALSNVSLQYPHAIDVLYRQNVIARLVNAYNRQDCSTIFVQEQIVTILSRFAARRYEEAIISEGAVPMLLEMLTVTDSIHTEYCKRIRYKAAVCIGTLAATGTGLNSLYLNQGNFEKLLKFVL
;
A
#
# COMPACT_ATOMS: atom_id res chain seq x y z
N MET A 1 12.73 19.17 -3.64
CA MET A 1 13.70 18.09 -3.85
C MET A 1 14.68 18.52 -4.92
N ARG A 2 15.97 18.68 -4.59
CA ARG A 2 17.04 18.97 -5.55
C ARG A 2 17.62 17.67 -6.12
N LYS A 3 18.28 17.72 -7.29
CA LYS A 3 18.94 16.54 -7.89
C LYS A 3 19.93 15.85 -6.94
N GLU A 4 20.61 16.61 -6.09
CA GLU A 4 21.54 16.07 -5.08
C GLU A 4 20.81 15.31 -3.97
N GLU A 5 19.60 15.76 -3.60
CA GLU A 5 18.77 15.10 -2.58
C GLU A 5 18.21 13.75 -3.10
N GLN A 6 18.10 13.57 -4.42
CA GLN A 6 17.68 12.31 -5.05
C GLN A 6 18.68 11.18 -4.78
N GLY A 7 19.94 11.37 -5.17
CA GLY A 7 20.96 10.32 -5.04
C GLY A 7 21.16 9.91 -3.58
N THR A 8 21.11 10.88 -2.66
CA THR A 8 21.11 10.59 -1.23
C THR A 8 19.92 9.72 -0.81
N THR A 9 18.70 10.07 -1.24
CA THR A 9 17.48 9.36 -0.81
C THR A 9 17.54 7.88 -1.19
N ASP A 10 18.00 7.55 -2.41
CA ASP A 10 18.19 6.17 -2.86
C ASP A 10 19.15 5.38 -1.95
N HIS A 11 20.30 5.98 -1.61
CA HIS A 11 21.29 5.34 -0.74
C HIS A 11 20.77 5.16 0.69
N VAL A 12 20.03 6.14 1.21
CA VAL A 12 19.38 6.08 2.53
C VAL A 12 18.36 4.95 2.56
N LEU A 13 17.47 4.87 1.57
CA LEU A 13 16.42 3.83 1.49
C LEU A 13 17.01 2.41 1.40
N ARG A 14 18.00 2.21 0.51
CA ARG A 14 18.64 0.89 0.36
C ARG A 14 19.37 0.46 1.63
N THR A 15 20.08 1.38 2.27
CA THR A 15 20.85 1.07 3.48
C THR A 15 19.92 0.84 4.67
N ALA A 16 18.86 1.65 4.82
CA ALA A 16 17.82 1.43 5.83
C ALA A 16 17.15 0.06 5.63
N SER A 17 16.73 -0.27 4.42
CA SER A 17 16.11 -1.57 4.11
C SER A 17 17.03 -2.73 4.47
N SER A 18 18.32 -2.65 4.10
CA SER A 18 19.32 -3.65 4.49
C SER A 18 19.46 -3.80 6.01
N ILE A 19 19.44 -2.71 6.77
CA ILE A 19 19.47 -2.76 8.23
C ILE A 19 18.20 -3.43 8.77
N PHE A 20 17.02 -3.04 8.31
CA PHE A 20 15.74 -3.63 8.75
C PHE A 20 15.62 -5.13 8.42
N SER A 21 16.17 -5.58 7.29
CA SER A 21 16.25 -7.00 6.97
C SER A 21 17.10 -7.76 7.98
N ILE A 22 18.27 -7.22 8.35
CA ILE A 22 19.15 -7.81 9.36
C ILE A 22 18.46 -7.85 10.72
N LEU A 23 17.81 -6.75 11.12
CA LEU A 23 17.11 -6.66 12.40
C LEU A 23 15.86 -7.55 12.50
N SER A 24 15.36 -8.07 11.38
CA SER A 24 14.23 -9.01 11.33
C SER A 24 14.66 -10.47 11.43
N LEU A 25 15.96 -10.77 11.33
CA LEU A 25 16.49 -12.11 11.51
C LEU A 25 16.49 -12.47 13.01
N SER A 26 15.89 -13.60 13.34
CA SER A 26 15.72 -14.09 14.72
C SER A 26 17.00 -14.69 15.33
N SER A 27 18.10 -14.82 14.56
CA SER A 27 19.39 -15.33 15.04
C SER A 27 20.48 -14.26 15.00
N THR A 28 20.84 -13.74 16.18
CA THR A 28 22.01 -12.87 16.38
C THR A 28 23.28 -13.72 16.41
N SER A 29 23.74 -14.20 15.26
CA SER A 29 25.11 -14.70 15.13
C SER A 29 26.10 -13.52 15.13
N THR A 30 27.35 -13.78 15.50
CA THR A 30 28.42 -12.77 15.54
C THR A 30 28.66 -12.10 14.18
N SER A 31 28.46 -12.84 13.08
CA SER A 31 28.56 -12.31 11.72
C SER A 31 27.46 -11.29 11.44
N THR A 32 26.22 -11.60 11.83
CA THR A 32 25.05 -10.71 11.70
C THR A 32 25.22 -9.43 12.53
N ALA A 33 25.77 -9.54 13.74
CA ALA A 33 26.08 -8.40 14.59
C ALA A 33 27.12 -7.45 13.95
N SER A 34 28.18 -8.02 13.38
CA SER A 34 29.25 -7.24 12.73
C SER A 34 28.75 -6.55 11.45
N GLU A 35 27.92 -7.25 10.67
CA GLU A 35 27.28 -6.69 9.49
C GLU A 35 26.32 -5.55 9.85
N LEU A 36 25.51 -5.70 10.91
CA LEU A 36 24.61 -4.66 11.39
C LEU A 36 25.38 -3.38 11.74
N LEU A 37 26.49 -3.49 12.47
CA LEU A 37 27.33 -2.33 12.80
C LEU A 37 27.93 -1.69 11.55
N ALA A 38 28.42 -2.48 10.60
CA ALA A 38 28.99 -1.97 9.35
C ALA A 38 27.94 -1.19 8.52
N LYS A 39 26.73 -1.75 8.37
CA LYS A 39 25.62 -1.09 7.66
C LYS A 39 25.14 0.16 8.39
N THR A 40 25.09 0.13 9.72
CA THR A 40 24.75 1.30 10.54
C THR A 40 25.77 2.42 10.37
N LYS A 41 27.06 2.09 10.37
CA LYS A 41 28.13 3.07 10.12
C LYS A 41 28.00 3.70 8.73
N LEU A 42 27.75 2.88 7.71
CA LEU A 42 27.53 3.35 6.35
C LEU A 42 26.29 4.27 6.26
N PHE A 43 25.18 3.89 6.90
CA PHE A 43 23.97 4.71 6.96
C PHE A 43 24.26 6.09 7.54
N ILE A 44 24.97 6.14 8.68
CA ILE A 44 25.38 7.37 9.34
C ILE A 44 26.26 8.23 8.41
N GLN A 45 27.22 7.64 7.73
CA GLN A 45 28.07 8.38 6.78
C GLN A 45 27.27 8.99 5.62
N ILE A 46 26.30 8.25 5.07
CA ILE A 46 25.43 8.72 3.99
C ILE A 46 24.60 9.91 4.46
N ILE A 47 23.98 9.82 5.64
CA ILE A 47 23.10 10.90 6.13
C ILE A 47 23.92 12.14 6.52
N GLU A 48 25.09 11.98 7.13
CA GLU A 48 25.94 13.11 7.53
C GLU A 48 26.55 13.86 6.34
N SER A 49 26.84 13.16 5.24
CA SER A 49 27.30 13.74 3.98
C SER A 49 26.17 14.32 3.12
N SER A 50 24.91 14.12 3.52
CA SER A 50 23.77 14.58 2.74
C SER A 50 23.51 16.09 2.86
N PRO A 51 22.85 16.70 1.85
CA PRO A 51 22.31 18.06 1.97
C PRO A 51 21.28 18.21 3.11
N CYS A 52 20.71 17.10 3.58
CA CYS A 52 19.73 17.05 4.66
C CYS A 52 20.37 17.02 6.06
N SER A 53 21.70 16.90 6.15
CA SER A 53 22.47 16.82 7.40
C SER A 53 22.08 17.84 8.48
N PRO A 54 21.79 19.12 8.17
CA PRO A 54 21.35 20.10 9.17
C PRO A 54 20.05 19.74 9.89
N HIS A 55 19.17 18.96 9.25
CA HIS A 55 17.84 18.61 9.76
C HIS A 55 17.80 17.27 10.50
N LEU A 56 18.90 16.50 10.48
CA LEU A 56 18.96 15.16 11.06
C LEU A 56 18.88 15.17 12.60
N PRO A 57 18.41 14.07 13.21
CA PRO A 57 18.37 13.91 14.66
C PRO A 57 19.78 13.70 15.24
N LYS A 58 20.60 14.77 15.30
CA LYS A 58 22.02 14.71 15.71
C LYS A 58 22.23 14.04 17.07
N HIS A 59 21.30 14.25 17.99
CA HIS A 59 21.34 13.61 19.31
C HIS A 59 21.24 12.08 19.21
N ASP A 60 20.22 11.55 18.53
CA ASP A 60 20.04 10.11 18.36
C ASP A 60 21.17 9.49 17.52
N VAL A 61 21.68 10.19 16.49
CA VAL A 61 22.88 9.76 15.73
C VAL A 61 24.10 9.61 16.64
N ASN A 62 24.35 10.58 17.52
CA ASN A 62 25.48 10.53 18.45
C ASN A 62 25.33 9.41 19.49
N ILE A 63 24.11 9.15 19.98
CA ILE A 63 23.85 8.02 20.88
C ILE A 63 24.15 6.70 20.17
N VAL A 64 23.68 6.52 18.94
CA VAL A 64 23.95 5.30 18.17
C VAL A 64 25.46 5.12 17.98
N LYS A 65 26.19 6.16 17.58
CA LYS A 65 27.66 6.10 17.44
C LYS A 65 28.34 5.64 18.74
N LEU A 66 27.98 6.26 19.87
CA LEU A 66 28.56 5.94 21.16
C LEU A 66 28.28 4.48 21.57
N GLN A 67 27.05 4.01 21.38
CA GLN A 67 26.69 2.62 21.66
C GLN A 67 27.41 1.63 20.73
N MET A 68 27.63 1.97 19.46
CA MET A 68 28.42 1.13 18.55
C MET A 68 29.87 0.99 19.04
N ASP A 69 30.49 2.10 19.45
CA ASP A 69 31.86 2.13 19.95
C ASP A 69 31.97 1.36 21.28
N ASP A 70 30.96 1.43 22.15
CA ASP A 70 30.90 0.66 23.39
C ASP A 70 30.80 -0.84 23.14
N LEU A 71 29.88 -1.28 22.27
CA LEU A 71 29.73 -2.69 21.91
C LEU A 71 31.01 -3.29 21.32
N GLN A 72 31.71 -2.53 20.46
CA GLN A 72 32.99 -2.95 19.89
C GLN A 72 34.08 -3.03 20.97
N ARG A 73 34.18 -2.02 21.85
CA ARG A 73 35.15 -2.01 22.95
C ARG A 73 34.91 -3.16 23.94
N GLU A 74 33.67 -3.46 24.29
CA GLU A 74 33.34 -4.57 25.18
C GLU A 74 33.69 -5.94 24.59
N SER A 75 33.41 -6.15 23.30
CA SER A 75 33.80 -7.40 22.61
C SER A 75 35.32 -7.58 22.62
N ILE A 76 36.08 -6.53 22.33
CA ILE A 76 37.55 -6.55 22.35
C ILE A 76 38.08 -6.81 23.77
N LYS A 77 37.56 -6.11 24.77
CA LYS A 77 38.01 -6.24 26.17
C LYS A 77 37.69 -7.59 26.80
N SER A 78 36.50 -8.12 26.53
CA SER A 78 36.03 -9.38 27.13
C SER A 78 36.45 -10.63 26.35
N GLY A 79 36.96 -10.48 25.12
CA GLY A 79 37.24 -11.58 24.20
C GLY A 79 35.98 -12.34 23.76
N LYS A 80 34.78 -11.85 24.11
CA LYS A 80 33.51 -12.48 23.77
C LYS A 80 33.06 -12.07 22.37
N PRO A 81 32.30 -12.94 21.67
CA PRO A 81 31.70 -12.60 20.40
C PRO A 81 30.82 -11.36 20.52
N LEU A 82 30.84 -10.50 19.50
CA LEU A 82 30.03 -9.28 19.44
C LEU A 82 28.55 -9.65 19.59
N ALA A 83 27.91 -9.12 20.63
CA ALA A 83 26.50 -9.34 20.92
C ALA A 83 25.74 -8.00 20.86
N ILE A 84 24.69 -7.94 20.05
CA ILE A 84 23.84 -6.76 19.93
C ILE A 84 22.82 -6.75 21.08
N THR A 85 22.68 -5.61 21.74
CA THR A 85 21.68 -5.45 22.81
C THR A 85 20.33 -5.01 22.25
N ASN A 86 19.24 -5.43 22.90
CA ASN A 86 17.89 -4.97 22.55
C ASN A 86 17.76 -3.44 22.64
N HIS A 87 18.46 -2.83 23.61
CA HIS A 87 18.49 -1.38 23.75
C HIS A 87 19.09 -0.70 22.51
N PHE A 88 20.23 -1.19 22.01
CA PHE A 88 20.83 -0.67 20.77
C PHE A 88 19.88 -0.81 19.58
N VAL A 89 19.20 -1.95 19.43
CA VAL A 89 18.23 -2.17 18.34
C VAL A 89 17.10 -1.13 18.39
N ILE A 90 16.56 -0.86 19.58
CA ILE A 90 15.48 0.12 19.76
C ILE A 90 15.95 1.53 19.36
N VAL A 91 17.12 1.95 19.86
CA VAL A 91 17.68 3.28 19.56
C VAL A 91 18.02 3.42 18.07
N LEU A 92 18.58 2.37 17.47
CA LEU A 92 18.89 2.32 16.04
C LEU A 92 17.63 2.46 15.18
N ARG A 93 16.57 1.68 15.49
CA ARG A 93 15.29 1.77 14.77
C ARG A 93 14.70 3.18 14.85
N LYS A 94 14.69 3.76 16.05
CA LYS A 94 14.20 5.13 16.28
C LYS A 94 14.99 6.16 15.45
N MET A 95 16.32 6.08 15.46
CA MET A 95 17.18 7.00 14.70
C MET A 95 16.94 6.90 13.18
N ILE A 96 16.80 5.68 12.66
CA ILE A 96 16.49 5.46 11.24
C ILE A 96 15.10 6.01 10.91
N GLU A 97 14.09 5.69 11.72
CA GLU A 97 12.71 6.15 11.51
C GLU A 97 12.61 7.68 11.48
N GLN A 98 13.19 8.37 12.46
CA GLN A 98 13.25 9.84 12.49
C GLN A 98 13.97 10.42 11.27
N THR A 99 15.01 9.73 10.80
CA THR A 99 15.70 10.13 9.56
C THR A 99 14.77 9.97 8.35
N LEU A 100 14.09 8.84 8.21
CA LEU A 100 13.15 8.59 7.11
C LEU A 100 11.96 9.57 7.14
N GLN A 101 11.47 9.97 8.32
CA GLN A 101 10.44 11.01 8.47
C GLN A 101 10.88 12.35 7.86
N ILE A 102 12.15 12.74 8.00
CA ILE A 102 12.68 13.97 7.37
C ILE A 102 12.64 13.88 5.85
N PHE A 103 13.05 12.75 5.27
CA PHE A 103 12.97 12.54 3.83
C PHE A 103 11.51 12.54 3.34
N CYS A 104 10.60 11.93 4.12
CA CYS A 104 9.17 11.94 3.85
C CYS A 104 8.61 13.37 3.80
N LYS A 105 8.99 14.23 4.76
CA LYS A 105 8.64 15.66 4.79
C LYS A 105 9.12 16.40 3.54
N ILE A 106 10.39 16.21 3.17
CA ILE A 106 11.02 16.88 2.02
C ILE A 106 10.31 16.50 0.72
N ILE A 107 10.02 15.21 0.52
CA ILE A 107 9.34 14.72 -0.67
C ILE A 107 7.89 15.21 -0.70
N SER A 108 7.16 15.09 0.40
CA SER A 108 5.76 15.52 0.48
C SER A 108 5.62 17.02 0.22
N ARG A 109 6.52 17.84 0.78
CA ARG A 109 6.56 19.28 0.52
C ARG A 109 6.87 19.59 -0.94
N TYR A 110 7.83 18.89 -1.53
CA TYR A 110 8.11 19.02 -2.95
C TYR A 110 6.89 18.71 -3.82
N LEU A 111 6.14 17.63 -3.52
CA LEU A 111 4.93 17.29 -4.26
C LEU A 111 3.85 18.39 -4.17
N THR A 112 3.78 19.12 -3.06
CA THR A 112 2.87 20.25 -2.89
C THR A 112 3.23 21.46 -3.76
N GLU A 113 4.51 21.67 -4.01
CA GLU A 113 5.03 22.82 -4.76
C GLU A 113 5.27 22.50 -6.26
N CYS A 114 5.30 21.22 -6.63
CA CYS A 114 5.65 20.80 -7.99
C CYS A 114 4.54 21.06 -9.03
N SER A 115 4.95 21.07 -10.30
CA SER A 115 4.04 21.09 -11.45
C SER A 115 4.01 19.72 -12.14
N ASN A 116 2.93 19.42 -12.85
CA ASN A 116 2.78 18.14 -13.56
C ASN A 116 3.86 17.86 -14.62
N LYS A 117 4.54 18.90 -15.10
CA LYS A 117 5.59 18.81 -16.13
C LYS A 117 6.98 18.58 -15.53
N ASP A 118 7.09 18.59 -14.20
CA ASP A 118 8.37 18.40 -13.53
C ASP A 118 8.77 16.91 -13.59
N ARG A 119 9.91 16.65 -14.23
CA ARG A 119 10.46 15.31 -14.39
C ARG A 119 10.82 14.66 -13.05
N LEU A 120 11.01 15.45 -12.00
CA LEU A 120 11.31 14.95 -10.66
C LEU A 120 10.07 14.40 -9.93
N VAL A 121 8.85 14.63 -10.45
CA VAL A 121 7.62 14.06 -9.85
C VAL A 121 7.67 12.54 -9.81
N VAL A 122 8.08 11.90 -10.90
CA VAL A 122 8.15 10.43 -10.97
C VAL A 122 9.07 9.89 -9.89
N ILE A 123 10.28 10.43 -9.81
CA ILE A 123 11.29 10.03 -8.82
C ILE A 123 10.79 10.29 -7.39
N ALA A 124 10.20 11.46 -7.14
CA ALA A 124 9.69 11.81 -5.82
C ALA A 124 8.59 10.85 -5.37
N VAL A 125 7.68 10.47 -6.27
CA VAL A 125 6.59 9.53 -5.94
C VAL A 125 7.14 8.11 -5.75
N GLU A 126 8.11 7.65 -6.55
CA GLU A 126 8.79 6.37 -6.32
C GLU A 126 9.46 6.30 -4.95
N HIS A 127 10.24 7.33 -4.60
CA HIS A 127 10.86 7.44 -3.29
C HIS A 127 9.83 7.49 -2.16
N LEU A 128 8.73 8.23 -2.36
CA LEU A 128 7.65 8.28 -1.37
C LEU A 128 7.04 6.89 -1.15
N ILE A 129 6.71 6.16 -2.22
CA ILE A 129 6.17 4.79 -2.12
C ILE A 129 7.13 3.91 -1.32
N HIS A 130 8.42 3.93 -1.63
CA HIS A 130 9.41 3.14 -0.89
C HIS A 130 9.54 3.56 0.58
N LEU A 131 9.47 4.86 0.88
CA LEU A 131 9.49 5.37 2.25
C LEU A 131 8.30 4.86 3.06
N VAL A 132 7.08 5.01 2.54
CA VAL A 132 5.86 4.71 3.29
C VAL A 132 5.65 3.20 3.48
N LEU A 133 6.35 2.35 2.73
CA LEU A 133 6.38 0.90 2.94
C LEU A 133 7.16 0.46 4.19
N PHE A 134 7.94 1.34 4.82
CA PHE A 134 8.63 1.01 6.07
C PHE A 134 7.68 0.96 7.28
N GLY A 135 6.52 1.62 7.22
CA GLY A 135 5.53 1.55 8.30
C GLY A 135 4.52 2.69 8.30
N ASP A 136 3.47 2.50 9.08
CA ASP A 136 2.31 3.39 9.15
C ASP A 136 2.66 4.82 9.60
N GLU A 137 3.63 4.99 10.49
CA GLU A 137 4.10 6.31 10.94
C GLU A 137 4.59 7.19 9.78
N LEU A 138 5.23 6.59 8.77
CA LEU A 138 5.69 7.32 7.58
C LEU A 138 4.54 7.63 6.63
N CYS A 139 3.51 6.78 6.55
CA CYS A 139 2.25 7.12 5.87
C CYS A 139 1.60 8.33 6.53
N LEU A 140 1.50 8.33 7.86
CA LEU A 140 0.91 9.43 8.64
C LEU A 140 1.65 10.74 8.40
N GLU A 141 2.98 10.72 8.46
CA GLU A 141 3.84 11.87 8.20
C GLU A 141 3.64 12.40 6.77
N ALA A 142 3.57 11.53 5.76
CA ALA A 142 3.31 11.92 4.38
C ALA A 142 1.96 12.64 4.22
N ILE A 143 0.92 12.12 4.88
CA ILE A 143 -0.43 12.69 4.82
C ILE A 143 -0.49 14.05 5.52
N GLN A 144 0.09 14.15 6.73
CA GLN A 144 0.15 15.40 7.50
C GLN A 144 0.90 16.51 6.75
N CYS A 145 1.93 16.15 5.98
CA CYS A 145 2.67 17.06 5.13
C CYS A 145 1.95 17.42 3.81
N GLY A 146 0.71 16.96 3.61
CA GLY A 146 -0.09 17.23 2.42
C GLY A 146 0.24 16.35 1.21
N GLY A 147 1.10 15.33 1.36
CA GLY A 147 1.54 14.46 0.27
C GLY A 147 0.37 13.79 -0.47
N LEU A 148 -0.60 13.23 0.27
CA LEU A 148 -1.79 12.60 -0.31
C LEU A 148 -2.64 13.60 -1.11
N ASN A 149 -2.87 14.80 -0.59
CA ASN A 149 -3.65 15.83 -1.29
C ASN A 149 -2.97 16.27 -2.60
N SER A 150 -1.65 16.40 -2.55
CA SER A 150 -0.84 16.76 -3.72
C SER A 150 -0.85 15.66 -4.78
N ILE A 151 -0.77 14.40 -4.38
CA ILE A 151 -0.90 13.25 -5.29
C ILE A 151 -2.30 13.23 -5.94
N LEU A 152 -3.35 13.41 -5.15
CA LEU A 152 -4.72 13.47 -5.68
C LEU A 152 -4.91 14.62 -6.68
N LYS A 153 -4.30 15.78 -6.41
CA LYS A 153 -4.29 16.91 -7.34
C LYS A 153 -3.59 16.56 -8.67
N LEU A 154 -2.48 15.84 -8.62
CA LEU A 154 -1.73 15.44 -9.83
C LEU A 154 -2.48 14.39 -10.66
N VAL A 155 -3.15 13.44 -10.01
CA VAL A 155 -3.99 12.42 -10.69
C VAL A 155 -5.15 13.07 -11.45
N ARG A 156 -5.72 14.16 -10.91
CA ARG A 156 -6.83 14.91 -11.53
C ARG A 156 -6.44 15.68 -12.81
N GLN A 157 -5.16 15.84 -13.09
CA GLN A 157 -4.72 16.63 -14.23
C GLN A 157 -4.74 15.78 -15.51
N THR A 158 -5.54 16.19 -16.49
CA THR A 158 -5.63 15.51 -17.81
C THR A 158 -4.31 15.47 -18.56
N SER A 159 -3.39 16.39 -18.25
CA SER A 159 -2.04 16.42 -18.82
C SER A 159 -1.07 15.44 -18.16
N THR A 160 -1.48 14.69 -17.13
CA THR A 160 -0.59 13.76 -16.42
C THR A 160 -0.39 12.49 -17.26
N PRO A 161 0.86 12.12 -17.58
CA PRO A 161 1.12 10.91 -18.37
C PRO A 161 0.57 9.66 -17.70
N SER A 162 0.10 8.68 -18.49
CA SER A 162 -0.47 7.44 -17.97
C SER A 162 0.48 6.71 -17.00
N GLU A 163 1.77 6.59 -17.36
CA GLU A 163 2.80 5.99 -16.49
C GLU A 163 2.88 6.68 -15.12
N THR A 164 2.91 8.02 -15.12
CA THR A 164 2.95 8.81 -13.88
C THR A 164 1.66 8.67 -13.09
N CYS A 165 0.51 8.61 -13.78
CA CYS A 165 -0.78 8.38 -13.15
C CYS A 165 -0.82 7.04 -12.41
N ARG A 166 -0.31 5.95 -13.02
CA ARG A 166 -0.23 4.64 -12.35
C ARG A 166 0.66 4.68 -11.11
N LEU A 167 1.79 5.37 -11.18
CA LEU A 167 2.66 5.56 -10.02
C LEU A 167 1.96 6.36 -8.90
N LEU A 168 1.25 7.44 -9.23
CA LEU A 168 0.47 8.22 -8.27
C LEU A 168 -0.65 7.39 -7.63
N LEU A 169 -1.36 6.57 -8.41
CA LEU A 169 -2.38 5.65 -7.91
C LEU A 169 -1.80 4.60 -6.96
N ARG A 170 -0.59 4.10 -7.25
CA ARG A 170 0.13 3.20 -6.34
C ARG A 170 0.44 3.89 -5.02
N ALA A 171 0.88 5.14 -5.04
CA ALA A 171 1.09 5.91 -3.82
C ALA A 171 -0.22 6.10 -3.02
N ILE A 172 -1.34 6.40 -3.70
CA ILE A 172 -2.67 6.48 -3.05
C ILE A 172 -3.05 5.16 -2.38
N ALA A 173 -2.89 4.03 -3.08
CA ALA A 173 -3.25 2.72 -2.55
C ALA A 173 -2.48 2.39 -1.26
N VAL A 174 -1.16 2.67 -1.24
CA VAL A 174 -0.32 2.45 -0.06
C VAL A 174 -0.66 3.42 1.07
N LEU A 175 -0.85 4.72 0.79
CA LEU A 175 -1.22 5.73 1.79
C LEU A 175 -2.62 5.47 2.38
N CYS A 176 -3.53 4.86 1.60
CA CYS A 176 -4.82 4.41 2.13
C CYS A 176 -4.70 3.14 2.98
N GLY A 177 -3.53 2.52 3.13
CA GLY A 177 -3.30 1.44 4.09
C GLY A 177 -3.59 1.87 5.53
N VAL A 178 -3.45 3.15 5.85
CA VAL A 178 -3.75 3.73 7.18
C VAL A 178 -5.09 4.46 7.23
N SER A 179 -5.72 4.48 8.41
CA SER A 179 -7.07 5.04 8.62
C SER A 179 -7.18 6.53 8.25
N ILE A 180 -6.18 7.34 8.61
CA ILE A 180 -6.13 8.77 8.27
C ILE A 180 -6.06 8.99 6.75
N GLY A 181 -5.34 8.11 6.03
CA GLY A 181 -5.27 8.15 4.57
C GLY A 181 -6.62 7.87 3.93
N CYS A 182 -7.35 6.88 4.45
CA CYS A 182 -8.71 6.57 4.02
C CYS A 182 -9.67 7.75 4.24
N LEU A 183 -9.64 8.37 5.43
CA LEU A 183 -10.47 9.53 5.75
C LEU A 183 -10.17 10.72 4.83
N THR A 184 -8.89 10.97 4.54
CA THR A 184 -8.47 12.02 3.62
C THR A 184 -8.96 11.73 2.20
N LEU A 185 -8.86 10.49 1.74
CA LEU A 185 -9.42 10.08 0.45
C LEU A 185 -10.94 10.28 0.43
N LEU A 186 -11.65 9.91 1.50
CA LEU A 186 -13.09 10.10 1.65
C LEU A 186 -13.48 11.59 1.53
N ALA A 187 -12.82 12.44 2.31
CA ALA A 187 -13.08 13.87 2.35
C ALA A 187 -12.77 14.58 1.03
N VAL A 188 -11.71 14.17 0.32
CA VAL A 188 -11.24 14.89 -0.87
C VAL A 188 -11.81 14.30 -2.17
N SER A 189 -11.98 12.98 -2.24
CA SER A 189 -12.26 12.27 -3.50
C SER A 189 -13.72 11.93 -3.74
N PHE A 190 -14.54 11.85 -2.69
CA PHE A 190 -15.97 11.51 -2.84
C PHE A 190 -16.88 12.74 -2.88
N HIS A 191 -16.34 13.91 -2.55
CA HIS A 191 -16.97 15.20 -2.85
C HIS A 191 -16.57 15.75 -4.22
N VAL A 192 -15.45 15.29 -4.79
CA VAL A 192 -14.92 15.77 -6.08
C VAL A 192 -14.42 14.56 -6.89
N THR A 193 -15.28 14.11 -7.80
CA THR A 193 -15.18 12.98 -8.73
C THR A 193 -13.79 12.77 -9.35
N ASN A 194 -13.00 11.78 -8.90
CA ASN A 194 -11.83 11.39 -9.72
C ASN A 194 -11.35 9.93 -9.63
N PRO A 195 -11.12 9.32 -8.45
CA PRO A 195 -10.67 7.93 -8.41
C PRO A 195 -11.70 6.98 -9.04
N LEU A 196 -12.98 7.32 -8.90
CA LEU A 196 -14.07 6.57 -9.51
C LEU A 196 -14.23 6.83 -11.02
N GLU A 197 -13.86 8.02 -11.52
CA GLU A 197 -13.81 8.29 -12.96
C GLU A 197 -12.71 7.46 -13.63
N LEU A 198 -11.60 7.21 -12.92
CA LEU A 198 -10.55 6.33 -13.42
C LEU A 198 -11.00 4.88 -13.57
N ILE A 199 -11.98 4.41 -12.78
CA ILE A 199 -12.63 3.12 -13.01
C ILE A 199 -13.37 3.15 -14.35
N ASP A 200 -14.05 4.25 -14.66
CA ASP A 200 -14.81 4.38 -15.90
C ASP A 200 -13.91 4.43 -17.13
N THR A 201 -12.67 4.92 -17.02
CA THR A 201 -11.76 5.08 -18.17
C THR A 201 -10.61 4.09 -18.21
N CYS A 202 -10.41 3.24 -17.19
CA CYS A 202 -9.28 2.31 -17.17
C CYS A 202 -9.39 1.25 -18.26
N ASN A 203 -8.25 0.97 -18.91
CA ASN A 203 -8.10 -0.03 -19.96
C ASN A 203 -7.01 -1.06 -19.64
N THR A 204 -6.48 -1.06 -18.41
CA THR A 204 -5.48 -2.04 -17.95
C THR A 204 -5.84 -2.59 -16.58
N GLY A 205 -5.53 -3.86 -16.34
CA GLY A 205 -5.68 -4.50 -15.03
C GLY A 205 -4.85 -3.84 -13.94
N GLU A 206 -3.69 -3.25 -14.27
CA GLU A 206 -2.87 -2.51 -13.30
C GLU A 206 -3.60 -1.27 -12.77
N THR A 207 -4.18 -0.45 -13.65
CA THR A 207 -4.89 0.76 -13.22
C THR A 207 -6.10 0.40 -12.35
N LEU A 208 -6.88 -0.59 -12.79
CA LEU A 208 -8.03 -1.08 -12.02
C LEU A 208 -7.61 -1.68 -10.68
N LEU A 209 -6.50 -2.40 -10.63
CA LEU A 209 -5.93 -2.95 -9.40
C LEU A 209 -5.61 -1.85 -8.39
N LEU A 210 -4.91 -0.80 -8.82
CA LEU A 210 -4.48 0.27 -7.90
C LEU A 210 -5.68 1.05 -7.34
N VAL A 211 -6.66 1.37 -8.19
CA VAL A 211 -7.89 2.05 -7.76
C VAL A 211 -8.71 1.15 -6.83
N SER A 212 -8.94 -0.11 -7.22
CA SER A 212 -9.70 -1.05 -6.38
C SER A 212 -8.99 -1.40 -5.06
N ALA A 213 -7.66 -1.42 -5.03
CA ALA A 213 -6.89 -1.57 -3.79
C ALA A 213 -7.11 -0.37 -2.84
N ALA A 214 -7.10 0.86 -3.36
CA ALA A 214 -7.41 2.04 -2.54
C ALA A 214 -8.84 1.98 -1.98
N LEU A 215 -9.84 1.61 -2.80
CA LEU A 215 -11.23 1.45 -2.36
C LEU A 215 -11.42 0.31 -1.37
N SER A 216 -10.69 -0.80 -1.55
CA SER A 216 -10.64 -1.91 -0.62
C SER A 216 -10.06 -1.45 0.72
N ASN A 217 -8.98 -0.67 0.74
CA ASN A 217 -8.45 -0.16 2.00
C ASN A 217 -9.44 0.79 2.69
N VAL A 218 -10.06 1.70 1.94
CA VAL A 218 -11.08 2.64 2.46
C VAL A 218 -12.26 1.90 3.09
N SER A 219 -12.81 0.91 2.40
CA SER A 219 -13.94 0.14 2.91
C SER A 219 -13.58 -0.77 4.09
N LEU A 220 -12.31 -1.14 4.26
CA LEU A 220 -11.83 -1.86 5.44
C LEU A 220 -11.78 -0.94 6.66
N GLN A 221 -11.06 0.17 6.52
CA GLN A 221 -10.71 1.04 7.63
C GLN A 221 -11.90 1.90 8.09
N TYR A 222 -12.84 2.17 7.19
CA TYR A 222 -14.00 2.99 7.49
C TYR A 222 -15.29 2.31 6.99
N PRO A 223 -15.97 1.51 7.83
CA PRO A 223 -17.15 0.77 7.38
C PRO A 223 -18.31 1.63 6.86
N HIS A 224 -18.45 2.89 7.31
CA HIS A 224 -19.41 3.86 6.77
C HIS A 224 -19.06 4.34 5.36
N ALA A 225 -17.84 4.11 4.88
CA ALA A 225 -17.46 4.40 3.51
C ALA A 225 -18.28 3.59 2.51
N ILE A 226 -18.81 2.43 2.89
CA ILE A 226 -19.67 1.62 2.02
C ILE A 226 -20.90 2.42 1.58
N ASP A 227 -21.50 3.23 2.47
CA ASP A 227 -22.66 4.05 2.12
C ASP A 227 -22.30 5.15 1.12
N VAL A 228 -21.10 5.72 1.24
CA VAL A 228 -20.56 6.70 0.29
C VAL A 228 -20.26 6.05 -1.06
N LEU A 229 -19.65 4.86 -1.05
CA LEU A 229 -19.34 4.08 -2.26
C LEU A 229 -20.62 3.64 -2.98
N TYR A 230 -21.67 3.26 -2.23
CA TYR A 230 -22.97 2.93 -2.77
C TYR A 230 -23.56 4.11 -3.56
N ARG A 231 -23.62 5.29 -2.94
CA ARG A 231 -24.16 6.52 -3.56
C ARG A 231 -23.42 6.95 -4.83
N GLN A 232 -22.19 6.44 -5.02
CA GLN A 232 -21.35 6.75 -6.17
C GLN A 232 -21.36 5.63 -7.23
N ASN A 233 -22.27 4.65 -7.12
CA ASN A 233 -22.44 3.53 -8.03
C ASN A 233 -21.15 2.71 -8.22
N VAL A 234 -20.35 2.55 -7.17
CA VAL A 234 -19.06 1.84 -7.25
C VAL A 234 -19.22 0.40 -7.74
N ILE A 235 -20.29 -0.30 -7.36
CA ILE A 235 -20.54 -1.68 -7.81
C ILE A 235 -20.66 -1.71 -9.34
N ALA A 236 -21.55 -0.91 -9.91
CA ALA A 236 -21.76 -0.80 -11.36
C ALA A 236 -20.46 -0.48 -12.10
N ARG A 237 -19.70 0.50 -11.60
CA ARG A 237 -18.43 0.93 -12.18
C ARG A 237 -17.40 -0.20 -12.17
N LEU A 238 -17.26 -0.90 -11.04
CA LEU A 238 -16.33 -2.04 -10.93
C LEU A 238 -16.73 -3.21 -11.82
N VAL A 239 -18.02 -3.53 -11.92
CA VAL A 239 -18.54 -4.58 -12.82
C VAL A 239 -18.22 -4.23 -14.28
N ASN A 240 -18.52 -3.00 -14.69
CA ASN A 240 -18.24 -2.53 -16.05
C ASN A 240 -16.74 -2.53 -16.37
N ALA A 241 -15.88 -2.12 -15.43
CA ALA A 241 -14.44 -2.11 -15.62
C ALA A 241 -13.86 -3.54 -15.65
N TYR A 242 -14.33 -4.44 -14.79
CA TYR A 242 -13.90 -5.83 -14.74
C TYR A 242 -14.15 -6.56 -16.06
N ASN A 243 -15.29 -6.30 -16.71
CA ASN A 243 -15.67 -6.92 -17.97
C ASN A 243 -14.89 -6.41 -19.19
N ARG A 244 -14.01 -5.42 -19.03
CA ARG A 244 -13.13 -4.96 -20.09
C ARG A 244 -11.99 -5.94 -20.30
N GLN A 245 -11.51 -6.00 -21.53
CA GLN A 245 -10.33 -6.79 -21.87
C GLN A 245 -9.14 -6.40 -20.97
N ASP A 246 -8.39 -7.40 -20.50
CA ASP A 246 -7.18 -7.25 -19.68
C ASP A 246 -7.37 -6.64 -18.28
N CYS A 247 -8.61 -6.42 -17.84
CA CYS A 247 -8.91 -5.88 -16.51
C CYS A 247 -9.19 -6.95 -15.44
N SER A 248 -9.61 -8.15 -15.82
CA SER A 248 -10.06 -9.22 -14.91
C SER A 248 -8.94 -10.08 -14.28
N THR A 249 -7.78 -9.48 -13.99
CA THR A 249 -6.64 -10.19 -13.39
C THR A 249 -6.97 -10.75 -12.00
N ILE A 250 -6.26 -11.80 -11.56
CA ILE A 250 -6.44 -12.40 -10.22
C ILE A 250 -6.30 -11.36 -9.09
N PHE A 251 -5.42 -10.37 -9.25
CA PHE A 251 -5.19 -9.34 -8.25
C PHE A 251 -6.37 -8.37 -8.17
N VAL A 252 -6.94 -8.01 -9.32
CA VAL A 252 -8.18 -7.21 -9.39
C VAL A 252 -9.34 -7.99 -8.78
N GLN A 253 -9.47 -9.28 -9.10
CA GLN A 253 -10.51 -10.13 -8.52
C GLN A 253 -10.46 -10.14 -6.99
N GLU A 254 -9.26 -10.26 -6.41
CA GLU A 254 -9.10 -10.20 -4.95
C GLU A 254 -9.57 -8.87 -4.35
N GLN A 255 -9.30 -7.74 -5.00
CA GLN A 255 -9.77 -6.44 -4.51
C GLN A 255 -11.29 -6.30 -4.64
N ILE A 256 -11.85 -6.62 -5.80
CA ILE A 256 -13.29 -6.49 -6.07
C ILE A 256 -14.11 -7.39 -5.15
N VAL A 257 -13.76 -8.67 -5.01
CA VAL A 257 -14.49 -9.59 -4.13
C VAL A 257 -14.46 -9.11 -2.68
N THR A 258 -13.36 -8.49 -2.25
CA THR A 258 -13.23 -7.92 -0.91
C THR A 258 -14.19 -6.73 -0.72
N ILE A 259 -14.32 -5.85 -1.72
CA ILE A 259 -15.27 -4.72 -1.70
C ILE A 259 -16.72 -5.25 -1.68
N LEU A 260 -17.07 -6.17 -2.59
CA LEU A 260 -18.41 -6.77 -2.68
C LEU A 260 -18.82 -7.49 -1.38
N SER A 261 -17.89 -8.24 -0.76
CA SER A 261 -18.15 -8.88 0.55
C SER A 261 -18.56 -7.89 1.63
N ARG A 262 -18.00 -6.66 1.60
CA ARG A 262 -18.35 -5.61 2.56
C ARG A 262 -19.69 -4.97 2.26
N PHE A 263 -20.03 -4.78 0.99
CA PHE A 263 -21.38 -4.38 0.59
C PHE A 263 -22.42 -5.41 1.07
N ALA A 264 -22.17 -6.70 0.86
CA ALA A 264 -23.05 -7.78 1.30
C ALA A 264 -23.22 -7.78 2.83
N ALA A 265 -22.12 -7.64 3.58
CA ALA A 265 -22.17 -7.52 5.05
C ALA A 265 -22.96 -6.30 5.54
N ARG A 266 -23.12 -5.27 4.71
CA ARG A 266 -23.85 -4.03 4.98
C ARG A 266 -25.27 -4.01 4.42
N ARG A 267 -25.78 -5.16 3.99
CA ARG A 267 -27.15 -5.33 3.46
C ARG A 267 -27.41 -4.61 2.13
N TYR A 268 -26.38 -4.49 1.28
CA TYR A 268 -26.50 -3.97 -0.07
C TYR A 268 -26.64 -5.10 -1.13
N GLU A 269 -27.27 -6.22 -0.77
CA GLU A 269 -27.50 -7.37 -1.68
C GLU A 269 -28.23 -6.97 -2.96
N GLU A 270 -29.27 -6.13 -2.87
CA GLU A 270 -30.05 -5.71 -4.04
C GLU A 270 -29.20 -4.94 -5.04
N ALA A 271 -28.26 -4.12 -4.56
CA ALA A 271 -27.32 -3.39 -5.41
C ALA A 271 -26.31 -4.35 -6.07
N ILE A 272 -25.77 -5.32 -5.32
CA ILE A 272 -24.87 -6.36 -5.87
C ILE A 272 -25.57 -7.14 -6.99
N ILE A 273 -26.86 -7.47 -6.79
CA ILE A 273 -27.67 -8.23 -7.74
C ILE A 273 -28.00 -7.38 -8.98
N SER A 274 -28.60 -6.22 -8.78
CA SER A 274 -29.10 -5.35 -9.87
C SER A 274 -27.98 -4.82 -10.77
N GLU A 275 -26.79 -4.58 -10.21
CA GLU A 275 -25.62 -4.12 -10.96
C GLU A 275 -24.83 -5.27 -11.62
N GLY A 276 -25.33 -6.51 -11.56
CA GLY A 276 -24.76 -7.63 -12.32
C GLY A 276 -23.48 -8.23 -11.73
N ALA A 277 -23.22 -8.09 -10.43
CA ALA A 277 -22.02 -8.64 -9.81
C ALA A 277 -22.11 -10.15 -9.49
N VAL A 278 -23.30 -10.75 -9.50
CA VAL A 278 -23.50 -12.18 -9.17
C VAL A 278 -22.77 -13.12 -10.15
N PRO A 279 -22.87 -12.98 -11.49
CA PRO A 279 -22.08 -13.79 -12.42
C PRO A 279 -20.58 -13.74 -12.17
N MET A 280 -20.04 -12.55 -11.85
CA MET A 280 -18.63 -12.36 -11.52
C MET A 280 -18.23 -13.13 -10.26
N LEU A 281 -19.05 -13.07 -9.19
CA LEU A 281 -18.80 -13.83 -7.96
C LEU A 281 -18.80 -15.35 -8.21
N LEU A 282 -19.67 -15.83 -9.09
CA LEU A 282 -19.73 -17.25 -9.47
C LEU A 282 -18.48 -17.67 -10.28
N GLU A 283 -17.99 -16.83 -11.19
CA GLU A 283 -16.72 -17.07 -11.90
C GLU A 283 -15.55 -17.18 -10.91
N MET A 284 -15.47 -16.25 -9.96
CA MET A 284 -14.41 -16.19 -8.93
C MET A 284 -14.33 -17.44 -8.04
N LEU A 285 -15.42 -18.21 -7.89
CA LEU A 285 -15.40 -19.48 -7.16
C LEU A 285 -14.61 -20.59 -7.90
N THR A 286 -14.40 -20.45 -9.21
CA THR A 286 -13.60 -21.40 -10.02
C THR A 286 -12.21 -20.89 -10.36
N VAL A 287 -11.80 -19.72 -9.87
CA VAL A 287 -10.50 -19.14 -10.24
C VAL A 287 -9.36 -20.08 -9.87
N THR A 288 -8.46 -20.29 -10.82
CA THR A 288 -7.25 -21.10 -10.67
C THR A 288 -6.09 -20.42 -11.39
N ASP A 289 -4.90 -20.52 -10.79
CA ASP A 289 -3.65 -20.02 -11.34
C ASP A 289 -2.52 -20.89 -10.79
N SER A 290 -1.60 -21.32 -11.64
CA SER A 290 -0.52 -22.26 -11.27
C SER A 290 0.57 -21.60 -10.41
N ILE A 291 0.75 -20.28 -10.54
CA ILE A 291 1.77 -19.50 -9.85
C ILE A 291 1.19 -18.92 -8.55
N HIS A 292 -0.02 -18.40 -8.61
CA HIS A 292 -0.66 -17.62 -7.55
C HIS A 292 -1.80 -18.40 -6.85
N THR A 293 -1.51 -19.65 -6.49
CA THR A 293 -2.48 -20.57 -5.88
C THR A 293 -3.09 -20.03 -4.58
N GLU A 294 -2.32 -19.34 -3.75
CA GLU A 294 -2.81 -18.75 -2.49
C GLU A 294 -3.79 -17.58 -2.74
N TYR A 295 -3.56 -16.77 -3.76
CA TYR A 295 -4.51 -15.72 -4.16
C TYR A 295 -5.83 -16.36 -4.59
N CYS A 296 -5.77 -17.41 -5.41
CA CYS A 296 -6.95 -18.14 -5.87
C CYS A 296 -7.75 -18.73 -4.70
N LYS A 297 -7.08 -19.31 -3.69
CA LYS A 297 -7.75 -19.80 -2.47
C LYS A 297 -8.48 -18.67 -1.73
N ARG A 298 -7.84 -17.51 -1.55
CA ARG A 298 -8.45 -16.36 -0.87
C ARG A 298 -9.64 -15.80 -1.65
N ILE A 299 -9.53 -15.71 -2.98
CA ILE A 299 -10.62 -15.24 -3.85
C ILE A 299 -11.82 -16.18 -3.74
N ARG A 300 -11.61 -17.50 -3.92
CA ARG A 300 -12.69 -18.50 -3.81
C ARG A 300 -13.36 -18.47 -2.45
N TYR A 301 -12.58 -18.38 -1.36
CA TYR A 301 -13.12 -18.28 -0.02
C TYR A 301 -13.98 -17.02 0.17
N LYS A 302 -13.48 -15.84 -0.22
CA LYS A 302 -14.24 -14.58 -0.11
C LYS A 302 -15.50 -14.59 -0.98
N ALA A 303 -15.40 -15.11 -2.20
CA ALA A 303 -16.55 -15.26 -3.10
C ALA A 303 -17.61 -16.18 -2.49
N ALA A 304 -17.21 -17.32 -1.91
CA ALA A 304 -18.11 -18.25 -1.24
C ALA A 304 -18.82 -17.60 -0.05
N VAL A 305 -18.08 -16.86 0.79
CA VAL A 305 -18.66 -16.12 1.93
C VAL A 305 -19.64 -15.04 1.45
N CYS A 306 -19.27 -14.28 0.42
CA CYS A 306 -20.14 -13.25 -0.16
C CYS A 306 -21.43 -13.87 -0.72
N ILE A 307 -21.32 -14.95 -1.51
CA ILE A 307 -22.46 -15.68 -2.08
C ILE A 307 -23.33 -16.28 -0.96
N GLY A 308 -22.74 -16.86 0.08
CA GLY A 308 -23.48 -17.37 1.23
C GLY A 308 -24.27 -16.27 1.94
N THR A 309 -23.72 -15.06 2.02
CA THR A 309 -24.41 -13.88 2.57
C THR A 309 -25.60 -13.48 1.69
N LEU A 310 -25.43 -13.47 0.36
CA LEU A 310 -26.53 -13.20 -0.58
C LEU A 310 -27.62 -14.28 -0.50
N ALA A 311 -27.24 -15.56 -0.47
CA ALA A 311 -28.14 -16.71 -0.42
C ALA A 311 -29.00 -16.75 0.86
N ALA A 312 -28.55 -16.11 1.94
CA ALA A 312 -29.33 -15.95 3.16
C ALA A 312 -30.53 -14.98 3.02
N THR A 313 -30.67 -14.33 1.86
CA THR A 313 -31.78 -13.43 1.53
C THR A 313 -32.66 -14.05 0.44
N GLY A 314 -33.98 -13.79 0.46
CA GLY A 314 -34.88 -14.33 -0.57
C GLY A 314 -34.56 -13.83 -1.98
N THR A 315 -34.19 -12.55 -2.10
CA THR A 315 -33.80 -11.91 -3.38
C THR A 315 -32.47 -12.46 -3.89
N GLY A 316 -31.47 -12.59 -3.02
CA GLY A 316 -30.17 -13.16 -3.39
C GLY A 316 -30.25 -14.63 -3.78
N LEU A 317 -31.02 -15.44 -3.05
CA LEU A 317 -31.25 -16.84 -3.41
C LEU A 317 -31.92 -16.97 -4.79
N ASN A 318 -32.95 -16.16 -5.07
CA ASN A 318 -33.58 -16.12 -6.38
C ASN A 318 -32.60 -15.70 -7.49
N SER A 319 -31.77 -14.68 -7.25
CA SER A 319 -30.74 -14.27 -8.21
C SER A 319 -29.73 -15.38 -8.50
N LEU A 320 -29.32 -16.15 -7.48
CA LEU A 320 -28.42 -17.29 -7.67
C LEU A 320 -29.10 -18.40 -8.48
N TYR A 321 -30.39 -18.66 -8.22
CA TYR A 321 -31.20 -19.60 -9.00
C TYR A 321 -31.25 -19.21 -10.48
N LEU A 322 -31.49 -17.93 -10.79
CA LEU A 322 -31.51 -17.44 -12.17
C LEU A 322 -30.15 -17.55 -12.89
N ASN A 323 -29.06 -17.63 -12.13
CA ASN A 323 -27.71 -17.84 -12.65
C ASN A 323 -27.26 -19.32 -12.60
N GLN A 324 -28.19 -20.27 -12.43
CA GLN A 324 -27.94 -21.70 -12.20
C GLN A 324 -27.01 -22.39 -13.18
N GLY A 325 -26.97 -21.97 -14.45
CA GLY A 325 -26.01 -22.50 -15.42
C GLY A 325 -24.54 -22.35 -15.01
N ASN A 326 -24.24 -21.40 -14.11
CA ASN A 326 -22.94 -21.25 -13.48
C ASN A 326 -22.80 -22.05 -12.17
N PHE A 327 -23.89 -22.25 -11.41
CA PHE A 327 -23.88 -22.96 -10.12
C PHE A 327 -23.67 -24.49 -10.25
N GLU A 328 -24.26 -25.12 -11.27
CA GLU A 328 -24.02 -26.56 -11.54
C GLU A 328 -22.59 -26.85 -12.01
N LYS A 329 -21.96 -25.91 -12.72
CA LYS A 329 -20.54 -25.98 -13.07
C LYS A 329 -19.65 -25.88 -11.83
N LEU A 330 -20.09 -25.12 -10.82
CA LEU A 330 -19.38 -24.89 -9.57
C LEU A 330 -19.39 -26.08 -8.60
N LEU A 331 -20.50 -26.81 -8.51
CA LEU A 331 -20.60 -28.04 -7.71
C LEU A 331 -19.59 -29.11 -8.14
N LYS A 332 -19.16 -29.13 -9.41
CA LYS A 332 -18.15 -30.05 -9.93
C LYS A 332 -16.70 -29.71 -9.58
N PHE A 333 -16.43 -28.52 -9.04
CA PHE A 333 -15.09 -28.06 -8.64
C PHE A 333 -14.89 -28.02 -7.12
N VAL A 334 -15.98 -28.08 -6.35
CA VAL A 334 -15.98 -28.02 -4.87
C VAL A 334 -16.14 -29.42 -4.24
N LEU A 335 -16.66 -30.39 -5.00
CA LEU A 335 -16.74 -31.82 -4.67
C LEU A 335 -15.76 -32.61 -5.54
#